data_AF-A0AAD5QT56-F1
#
_entry.id   AF-A0AAD5QT56-F1
#
_cell.length_a   1.000
_cell.length_b   1.000
_cell.length_c   1.000
_cell.angle_alpha   90.00
_cell.angle_beta   90.00
_cell.angle_gamma   90.00
#
_symmetry.space_group_name_H-M   'P 1'
#
loop_
_entity.id
_entity.type
_entity.pdbx_description
1 polymer ?
#
loop_
_entity_poly.entity_id
_entity_poly.type
_entity_poly.pdbx_seq_one_letter_code
_entity_poly.pdbx_strand_id
1 'polypeptide(L)' 'MLREQKRLLMLYDYKFGSNAADAARRINKAWGDRTVEESTVRERFREFKSEMKR' A
#
# COMPACT_ATOMS: atom_id res chain seq x y z
N MET A 1 9.60 10.29 0.47
CA MET A 1 9.57 8.88 0.90
C MET A 1 10.12 7.99 -0.22
N LEU A 2 11.00 7.04 0.11
CA LEU A 2 11.61 6.11 -0.85
C LEU A 2 10.61 5.03 -1.31
N ARG A 3 10.85 4.44 -2.49
CA ARG A 3 9.97 3.39 -3.07
C ARG A 3 9.85 2.15 -2.18
N GLU A 4 10.95 1.73 -1.56
CA GLU A 4 10.97 0.56 -0.68
C GLU A 4 10.14 0.78 0.59
N GLN A 5 10.21 1.97 1.19
CA GLN A 5 9.40 2.35 2.35
C GLN A 5 7.91 2.33 2.01
N LYS A 6 7.52 2.85 0.84
CA LYS A 6 6.13 2.79 0.35
C LYS A 6 5.65 1.34 0.22
N ARG A 7 6.48 0.47 -0.38
CA ARG A 7 6.14 -0.96 -0.55
C ARG A 7 5.97 -1.66 0.80
N LEU A 8 6.83 -1.40 1.78
CA LEU A 8 6.72 -1.97 3.13
C LEU A 8 5.44 -1.53 3.84
N LEU A 9 5.08 -0.24 3.78
CA LEU A 9 3.84 0.26 4.37
C LEU A 9 2.59 -0.36 3.71
N MET A 10 2.58 -0.45 2.38
CA MET A 10 1.50 -1.12 1.65
C MET A 10 1.40 -2.60 2.03
N LEU A 11 2.53 -3.30 2.18
CA LEU A 11 2.55 -4.71 2.57
C LEU A 11 2.03 -4.91 4.00
N TYR A 12 2.41 -4.01 4.92
CA TYR A 12 1.88 -3.99 6.28
C TYR A 12 0.36 -3.86 6.26
N ASP A 13 -0.19 -2.84 5.60
CA ASP A 13 -1.65 -2.65 5.52
C ASP A 13 -2.36 -3.84 4.85
N TYR A 14 -1.76 -4.40 3.79
CA TYR A 14 -2.28 -5.59 3.13
C TYR A 14 -2.37 -6.79 4.09
N LYS A 15 -1.33 -7.01 4.91
CA LYS A 15 -1.29 -8.10 5.91
C LYS A 15 -2.31 -7.92 7.03
N PHE A 16 -2.63 -6.68 7.38
CA PHE A 16 -3.69 -6.36 8.32
C PHE A 16 -5.11 -6.42 7.72
N GLY A 17 -5.23 -6.79 6.43
CA GLY A 17 -6.53 -6.93 5.77
C GLY A 17 -7.18 -5.61 5.39
N SER A 18 -6.43 -4.51 5.40
CA SER A 18 -6.91 -3.22 4.89
C SER A 18 -7.24 -3.34 3.39
N ASN A 19 -8.20 -2.54 2.90
CA ASN A 19 -8.38 -2.33 1.47
C ASN A 19 -7.42 -1.22 0.96
N ALA A 20 -7.27 -1.12 -0.36
CA ALA A 20 -6.32 -0.18 -0.97
C ALA A 20 -6.65 1.30 -0.70
N ALA A 21 -7.93 1.66 -0.64
CA ALA A 21 -8.36 3.03 -0.37
C ALA A 21 -8.00 3.45 1.06
N ASP A 22 -8.24 2.59 2.04
CA ASP A 22 -7.92 2.84 3.44
C ASP A 22 -6.41 2.91 3.68
N ALA A 23 -5.64 2.03 3.04
CA ALA A 23 -4.18 2.07 3.08
C ALA A 23 -3.64 3.38 2.46
N ALA A 24 -4.13 3.78 1.29
CA ALA A 24 -3.74 5.05 0.66
C ALA A 24 -4.06 6.26 1.55
N ARG A 25 -5.25 6.26 2.17
CA ARG A 25 -5.69 7.31 3.09
C ARG A 25 -4.81 7.41 4.33
N ARG A 26 -4.46 6.27 4.95
CA ARG A 26 -3.56 6.24 6.13
C ARG A 26 -2.17 6.72 5.76
N ILE A 27 -1.63 6.26 4.64
CA ILE A 27 -0.30 6.66 4.17
C ILE A 27 -0.27 8.17 3.87
N ASN A 28 -1.26 8.69 3.14
CA ASN A 28 -1.32 10.12 2.85
C ASN A 28 -1.52 10.97 4.12
N LYS A 29 -2.33 10.49 5.08
CA LYS A 29 -2.52 11.18 6.37
C LYS A 29 -1.23 11.27 7.20
N ALA A 30 -0.40 10.23 7.18
CA ALA A 30 0.81 10.18 8.01
C ALA A 30 2.05 10.80 7.36
N TRP A 31 2.16 10.76 6.02
CA TRP A 31 3.36 11.20 5.30
C TRP A 31 3.15 12.39 4.35
N GLY A 32 1.94 12.95 4.32
CA GLY A 32 1.58 14.11 3.51
C GLY A 32 0.69 13.76 2.33
N ASP A 33 -0.13 14.72 1.92
CA ASP A 33 -1.09 14.54 0.83
C ASP A 33 -0.41 14.09 -0.47
N ARG A 34 -1.06 13.17 -1.18
CA ARG A 34 -0.61 12.59 -2.45
C ARG A 34 0.72 11.83 -2.39
N THR A 35 1.13 11.37 -1.20
CA THR A 35 2.29 10.48 -1.04
C THR A 35 2.14 9.19 -1.85
N VAL A 36 0.94 8.62 -1.90
CA VAL A 36 0.56 7.48 -2.73
C VAL A 36 -0.80 7.71 -3.36
N GLU A 37 -0.99 7.16 -4.55
CA GLU A 37 -2.30 7.04 -5.18
C GLU A 37 -2.93 5.69 -4.84
N GLU A 38 -4.26 5.66 -4.69
CA GLU A 38 -4.99 4.42 -4.46
C GLU A 38 -4.77 3.39 -5.59
N SER A 39 -4.70 3.85 -6.83
CA SER A 39 -4.38 3.03 -8.02
C SER A 39 -3.10 2.24 -7.81
N THR A 40 -2.04 2.92 -7.38
CA THR A 40 -0.72 2.34 -7.08
C THR A 40 -0.82 1.32 -5.95
N VAL A 41 -1.55 1.64 -4.87
CA VAL A 41 -1.73 0.72 -3.73
C VAL A 41 -2.47 -0.54 -4.19
N ARG A 42 -3.52 -0.40 -5.01
CA ARG A 42 -4.31 -1.51 -5.53
C ARG A 42 -3.50 -2.43 -6.42
N GLU A 43 -2.64 -1.89 -7.28
CA GLU A 43 -1.72 -2.67 -8.10
C GLU A 43 -0.75 -3.48 -7.23
N ARG A 44 -0.13 -2.85 -6.22
CA ARG A 44 0.75 -3.55 -5.29
C ARG A 44 0.05 -4.64 -4.50
N PHE A 45 -1.21 -4.45 -4.11
CA PHE A 45 -1.98 -5.50 -3.43
C PHE A 45 -2.23 -6.71 -4.32
N ARG A 46 -2.42 -6.50 -5.63
CA ARG A 46 -2.53 -7.61 -6.60
C ARG A 46 -1.21 -8.37 -6.73
N GLU A 47 -0.08 -7.65 -6.77
CA GLU A 47 1.25 -8.26 -6.78
C GLU A 47 1.50 -9.08 -5.51
N PHE A 48 1.25 -8.53 -4.32
CA PHE A 48 1.43 -9.26 -3.05
C PHE A 48 0.57 -10.53 -2.99
N LYS A 49 -0.68 -10.46 -3.48
CA LYS A 49 -1.56 -11.62 -3.59
C LYS A 49 -0.99 -12.70 -4.51
N SER A 50 -0.28 -12.30 -5.57
CA SER A 50 0.38 -13.23 -6.49
C SER A 50 1.65 -13.84 -5.87
N GLU A 51 2.49 -13.01 -5.25
CA GLU A 51 3.74 -13.42 -4.59
C GLU A 51 3.50 -14.40 -3.44
N MET A 52 2.39 -14.25 -2.70
CA MET A 52 2.06 -15.07 -1.52
C MET A 52 1.29 -16.34 -1.82
N LYS A 53 0.93 -16.58 -3.09
CA LYS A 53 0.32 -17.82 -3.55
C LYS A 53 1.35 -18.85 -4.06
N ARG A 54 2.63 -18.48 -4.10
CA ARG A 54 3.75 -19.38 -4.33
C ARG A 54 4.28 -19.91 -3.00
#